data_AF-A0A432GT81-F1
#
_entry.id   AF-A0A432GT81-F1
#
_cell.length_a   1.000
_cell.length_b   1.000
_cell.length_c   1.000
_cell.angle_alpha   90.00
_cell.angle_beta   90.00
_cell.angle_gamma   90.00
#
_symmetry.space_group_name_H-M   'P 1'
#
loop_
_entity.id
_entity.type
_entity.pdbx_description
1 polymer ?
#
loop_
_entity_poly.entity_id
_entity_poly.type
_entity_poly.pdbx_seq_one_letter_code
_entity_poly.pdbx_strand_id
1 'polypeptide(L)'
;MGDWSFWKRVRGLVEALQPLLEVEGDAPFYEPPKIPFLDQVFRKFEVGLAGLGIEVLDNVVDWHAHNPRTFWIGEIHLHPGNNWRWKAERVKFIINELSPLELLFSTLAPE
;
A
#
# COMPACT_ATOMS: atom_id res chain seq x y z
N MET A 1 -2.22 -15.27 15.36
CA MET A 1 -1.68 -14.18 14.52
C MET A 1 -2.64 -13.95 13.37
N GLY A 2 -3.26 -12.76 13.32
CA GLY A 2 -3.98 -12.21 12.16
C GLY A 2 -5.20 -13.00 11.67
N ASP A 3 -6.25 -12.29 11.24
CA ASP A 3 -7.25 -12.87 10.34
C ASP A 3 -6.75 -12.84 8.88
N TRP A 4 -7.57 -13.30 7.95
CA TRP A 4 -7.25 -13.22 6.51
C TRP A 4 -7.00 -11.78 6.04
N SER A 5 -7.70 -10.80 6.60
CA SER A 5 -7.55 -9.39 6.21
C SER A 5 -6.18 -8.84 6.61
N PHE A 6 -5.65 -9.29 7.75
CA PHE A 6 -4.29 -9.00 8.17
C PHE A 6 -3.27 -9.53 7.17
N TRP A 7 -3.36 -10.82 6.79
CA TRP A 7 -2.39 -11.43 5.89
C TRP A 7 -2.43 -10.83 4.47
N LYS A 8 -3.61 -10.42 4.00
CA LYS A 8 -3.74 -9.62 2.78
C LYS A 8 -3.01 -8.29 2.86
N ARG A 9 -3.02 -7.62 4.01
CA ARG A 9 -2.27 -6.37 4.20
C ARG A 9 -0.76 -6.63 4.17
N VAL A 10 -0.29 -7.66 4.88
CA VAL A 10 1.14 -8.02 4.87
C VAL A 10 1.60 -8.36 3.46
N ARG A 11 0.81 -9.13 2.69
CA ARG A 11 1.09 -9.39 1.27
C ARG A 11 1.30 -8.09 0.50
N GLY A 12 0.38 -7.13 0.66
CA GLY A 12 0.47 -5.85 -0.04
C GLY A 12 1.67 -4.99 0.35
N LEU A 13 2.35 -5.28 1.47
CA LEU A 13 3.59 -4.63 1.87
C LEU A 13 4.84 -5.33 1.32
N VAL A 14 4.76 -6.64 1.08
CA VAL A 14 5.84 -7.48 0.55
C VAL A 14 5.85 -7.50 -0.98
N GLU A 15 4.69 -7.63 -1.61
CA GLU A 15 4.55 -7.82 -3.05
C GLU A 15 4.28 -6.50 -3.81
N ALA A 16 4.45 -5.35 -3.16
CA ALA A 16 4.28 -4.05 -3.81
C ALA A 16 5.39 -3.80 -4.85
N LEU A 17 5.16 -2.85 -5.77
CA LEU A 17 6.18 -2.45 -6.76
C LEU A 17 7.46 -1.97 -6.08
N GLN A 18 7.30 -1.20 -4.99
CA GLN A 18 8.39 -0.87 -4.08
C GLN A 18 8.03 -1.40 -2.68
N PRO A 19 8.50 -2.60 -2.31
CA PRO A 19 8.14 -3.25 -1.05
C PRO A 19 8.54 -2.41 0.16
N LEU A 20 7.70 -2.45 1.19
CA LEU A 20 8.06 -1.94 2.53
C LEU A 20 8.57 -3.04 3.44
N LEU A 21 8.23 -4.28 3.12
CA LEU A 21 8.64 -5.47 3.83
C LEU A 21 9.36 -6.40 2.87
N GLU A 22 10.36 -7.10 3.37
CA GLU A 22 11.09 -8.13 2.63
C GLU A 22 10.97 -9.46 3.37
N VAL A 23 10.85 -10.55 2.62
CA VAL A 23 10.90 -11.91 3.19
C VAL A 23 12.36 -12.29 3.31
N GLU A 24 12.78 -12.75 4.47
CA GLU A 24 14.15 -13.20 4.64
C GLU A 24 14.41 -14.50 3.85
N GLY A 25 15.49 -14.50 3.07
CA GLY A 25 15.84 -15.60 2.18
C GLY A 25 15.08 -15.59 0.86
N ASP A 26 15.20 -16.67 0.09
CA ASP A 26 14.62 -16.80 -1.26
C ASP A 26 13.21 -17.44 -1.24
N ALA A 27 12.46 -17.20 -0.15
CA ALA A 27 11.16 -17.81 0.07
C ALA A 27 10.03 -16.90 -0.46
N PRO A 28 9.07 -17.43 -1.23
CA PRO A 28 7.90 -16.65 -1.63
C PRO A 28 7.00 -16.35 -0.42
N PHE A 29 6.23 -15.25 -0.50
CA PHE A 29 5.28 -14.87 0.55
C PHE A 29 4.29 -16.01 0.86
N TYR A 30 4.23 -16.42 2.13
CA TYR A 30 3.29 -17.44 2.60
C TYR A 30 2.10 -16.76 3.29
N GLU A 31 0.92 -16.80 2.64
CA GLU A 31 -0.34 -16.28 3.19
C GLU A 31 -1.13 -17.40 3.89
N PRO A 32 -1.28 -17.41 5.23
CA PRO A 32 -2.25 -18.24 5.92
C PRO A 32 -3.69 -17.73 5.72
N PRO A 33 -4.71 -18.61 5.75
CA PRO A 33 -4.62 -20.06 5.88
C PRO A 33 -4.45 -20.76 4.51
N LYS A 34 -3.45 -21.62 4.37
CA LYS A 34 -3.36 -22.62 3.28
C LYS A 34 -3.70 -24.01 3.81
N ILE A 35 -4.33 -24.84 2.98
CA ILE A 35 -4.65 -26.24 3.30
C ILE A 35 -3.93 -27.14 2.28
N PRO A 36 -3.02 -28.04 2.72
CA PRO A 36 -2.59 -28.24 4.10
C PRO A 36 -1.77 -27.05 4.64
N PHE A 37 -1.88 -26.79 5.94
CA PHE A 37 -1.06 -25.77 6.60
C PHE A 37 0.35 -26.32 6.81
N LEU A 38 1.33 -25.74 6.13
CA LEU A 38 2.72 -26.17 6.18
C LEU A 38 3.46 -25.40 7.30
N ASP A 39 3.32 -25.88 8.54
CA ASP A 39 3.91 -25.27 9.74
C ASP A 39 5.43 -25.05 9.60
N GLN A 40 6.14 -25.98 8.97
CA GLN A 40 7.59 -25.86 8.73
C GLN A 40 7.97 -24.72 7.77
N VAL A 41 7.10 -24.40 6.80
CA VAL A 41 7.30 -23.28 5.88
C VAL A 41 6.98 -21.98 6.60
N PHE A 42 5.87 -21.95 7.35
CA PHE A 42 5.46 -20.79 8.12
C PHE A 42 6.47 -20.40 9.21
N ARG A 43 7.10 -21.35 9.90
CA ARG A 43 8.12 -21.06 10.91
C ARG A 43 9.40 -20.43 10.37
N LYS A 44 9.69 -20.65 9.08
CA LYS A 44 10.85 -20.05 8.40
C LYS A 44 10.48 -18.73 7.72
N PHE A 45 9.21 -18.35 7.75
CA PHE A 45 8.73 -17.12 7.17
C PHE A 45 9.00 -15.97 8.13
N GLU A 46 10.15 -15.34 7.94
CA GLU A 46 10.54 -14.12 8.65
C GLU A 46 10.41 -12.93 7.70
N VAL A 47 9.92 -11.81 8.23
CA VAL A 47 9.64 -10.60 7.45
C VAL A 47 10.35 -9.42 8.11
N GLY A 48 11.24 -8.79 7.35
CA GLY A 48 12.00 -7.61 7.76
C GLY A 48 11.49 -6.33 7.10
N LEU A 49 12.01 -5.18 7.54
CA LEU A 49 11.80 -3.91 6.86
C LEU A 49 12.73 -3.82 5.66
N ALA A 50 12.16 -3.57 4.47
CA ALA A 50 12.96 -3.16 3.32
C ALA A 50 13.49 -1.73 3.53
N GLY A 51 14.48 -1.31 2.73
CA GLY A 51 15.04 0.05 2.79
C GLY A 51 13.98 1.17 2.75
N LEU A 52 13.02 1.06 1.82
CA LEU A 52 11.88 1.99 1.75
C LEU A 52 10.99 1.92 3.00
N GLY A 53 10.83 0.73 3.60
CA GLY A 53 10.11 0.54 4.86
C GLY A 53 10.68 1.35 6.02
N ILE A 54 12.00 1.40 6.12
CA ILE A 54 12.72 2.20 7.13
C ILE A 54 12.45 3.69 6.89
N GLU A 55 12.64 4.17 5.66
CA GLU A 55 12.44 5.58 5.31
C GLU A 55 10.99 6.05 5.55
N VAL A 56 10.00 5.19 5.30
CA VAL A 56 8.59 5.48 5.57
C VAL A 56 8.31 5.57 7.07
N LEU A 57 8.87 4.67 7.88
CA LEU A 57 8.71 4.70 9.34
C LEU A 57 9.35 5.94 9.98
N ASP A 58 10.47 6.38 9.43
CA ASP A 58 11.18 7.59 9.85
C ASP A 58 10.52 8.88 9.33
N ASN A 59 9.38 8.79 8.64
CA ASN A 59 8.66 9.89 7.99
C ASN A 59 9.52 10.68 6.97
N VAL A 60 10.55 10.04 6.39
CA VAL A 60 11.43 10.66 5.39
C VAL A 60 10.75 10.69 4.02
N VAL A 61 10.03 9.61 3.68
CA VAL A 61 9.37 9.47 2.37
C VAL A 61 7.90 9.08 2.53
N ASP A 62 7.08 9.56 1.59
CA ASP A 62 5.67 9.18 1.51
C ASP A 62 5.53 7.88 0.71
N TRP A 63 5.16 6.78 1.39
CA TRP A 63 4.93 5.48 0.75
C TRP A 63 4.06 5.55 -0.51
N HIS A 64 3.03 6.39 -0.51
CA HIS A 64 2.12 6.47 -1.65
C HIS A 64 2.78 7.12 -2.88
N ALA A 65 3.82 7.95 -2.73
CA ALA A 65 4.58 8.46 -3.86
C ALA A 65 5.29 7.32 -4.63
N HIS A 66 5.64 6.24 -3.93
CA HIS A 66 6.34 5.07 -4.46
C HIS A 66 5.38 3.94 -4.86
N ASN A 67 4.22 3.85 -4.20
CA ASN A 67 3.21 2.83 -4.43
C ASN A 67 1.83 3.49 -4.62
N PRO A 68 1.60 4.16 -5.76
CA PRO A 68 0.32 4.82 -6.04
C PRO A 68 -0.80 3.80 -6.08
N ARG A 69 -1.89 4.07 -5.36
CA ARG A 69 -3.07 3.21 -5.37
C ARG A 69 -4.06 3.70 -6.43
N THR A 70 -4.53 2.76 -7.25
CA THR A 70 -5.61 2.98 -8.21
C THR A 70 -6.62 1.85 -8.07
N PHE A 71 -7.78 2.13 -7.48
CA PHE A 71 -8.83 1.13 -7.27
C PHE A 71 -10.18 1.77 -6.99
N TRP A 72 -11.23 0.98 -7.15
CA TRP A 72 -12.61 1.40 -6.90
C TRP A 72 -13.07 0.97 -5.50
N ILE A 73 -13.77 1.86 -4.80
CA ILE A 73 -14.55 1.53 -3.59
C ILE A 73 -15.96 2.07 -3.78
N GLY A 74 -16.94 1.16 -3.95
CA GLY A 74 -18.28 1.56 -4.37
C GLY A 74 -18.22 2.27 -5.72
N GLU A 75 -18.74 3.50 -5.78
CA GLU A 75 -18.73 4.35 -6.98
C GLU A 75 -17.55 5.34 -7.02
N ILE A 76 -16.64 5.26 -6.04
CA ILE A 76 -15.51 6.18 -5.93
C ILE A 76 -14.26 5.52 -6.52
N HIS A 77 -13.71 6.15 -7.55
CA HIS A 77 -12.41 5.79 -8.09
C HIS A 77 -11.31 6.51 -7.30
N LEU A 78 -10.57 5.77 -6.47
CA LEU A 78 -9.39 6.27 -5.81
C LEU A 78 -8.21 6.15 -6.76
N HIS A 79 -7.52 7.26 -6.98
CA HIS A 79 -6.33 7.38 -7.83
C HIS A 79 -5.40 8.45 -7.25
N PRO A 80 -4.14 8.56 -7.73
CA PRO A 80 -3.15 9.48 -7.18
C PRO A 80 -3.60 10.95 -7.02
N GLY A 81 -4.50 11.42 -7.87
CA GLY A 81 -5.05 12.78 -7.85
C GLY A 81 -6.22 13.02 -6.90
N ASN A 82 -6.85 11.98 -6.35
CA ASN A 82 -8.01 12.09 -5.45
C ASN A 82 -7.82 11.21 -4.20
N ASN A 83 -6.64 11.30 -3.61
CA ASN A 83 -6.32 10.49 -2.44
C ASN A 83 -6.81 11.11 -1.15
N TRP A 84 -7.59 10.33 -0.42
CA TRP A 84 -8.06 10.72 0.90
C TRP A 84 -7.08 10.21 1.94
N ARG A 85 -6.39 11.14 2.60
CA ARG A 85 -5.40 10.82 3.63
C ARG A 85 -5.72 11.55 4.92
N TRP A 86 -5.59 10.84 6.02
CA TRP A 86 -5.59 11.46 7.33
C TRP A 86 -4.32 12.31 7.47
N LYS A 87 -4.49 13.62 7.71
CA LYS A 87 -3.40 14.50 8.14
C LYS A 87 -3.41 14.56 9.65
N ALA A 88 -2.49 13.89 10.33
CA ALA A 88 -2.49 13.82 11.81
C ALA A 88 -2.50 15.22 12.49
N GLU A 89 -1.85 16.20 11.87
CA GLU A 89 -1.80 17.60 12.35
C GLU A 89 -3.14 18.35 12.22
N ARG A 90 -3.99 17.88 11.32
CA ARG A 90 -5.32 18.43 11.08
C ARG A 90 -6.29 17.38 11.56
N VAL A 91 -6.78 17.52 12.79
CA VAL A 91 -7.84 16.68 13.40
C VAL A 91 -9.18 16.86 12.67
N LYS A 92 -9.16 16.86 11.34
CA LYS A 92 -10.25 17.08 10.40
C LYS A 92 -9.95 16.30 9.14
N PHE A 93 -10.93 15.53 8.72
CA PHE A 93 -10.95 14.89 7.41
C PHE A 93 -11.07 15.99 6.35
N ILE A 94 -10.07 16.14 5.48
CA ILE A 94 -10.09 17.13 4.39
C ILE A 94 -10.09 16.36 3.07
N ILE A 95 -11.14 16.58 2.28
CA ILE A 95 -11.18 16.17 0.88
C ILE A 95 -10.42 17.26 0.12
N ASN A 96 -9.22 16.93 -0.38
CA ASN A 96 -8.57 17.79 -1.35
C ASN A 96 -9.24 17.48 -2.69
N GLU A 97 -10.27 18.24 -3.05
CA GLU A 97 -10.73 18.24 -4.42
C GLU A 97 -9.62 18.85 -5.29
N LEU A 98 -9.32 18.20 -6.41
CA LEU A 98 -8.50 18.81 -7.46
C LEU A 98 -9.10 20.17 -7.79
N SER A 99 -8.24 21.17 -7.93
CA SER A 99 -8.66 22.49 -8.38
C SER A 99 -9.41 22.32 -9.71
N PRO A 100 -10.55 23.02 -9.94
CA PRO A 100 -11.26 22.99 -11.23
C PRO A 100 -10.35 23.28 -12.44
N LEU A 101 -9.22 23.95 -12.21
CA LEU A 101 -8.21 24.23 -13.24
C LEU A 101 -7.43 22.98 -13.67
N GLU A 102 -7.20 21.99 -12.78
CA GLU A 102 -6.45 20.76 -13.10
C GLU A 102 -7.30 19.76 -13.91
N LEU A 103 -8.63 19.80 -13.76
CA LEU A 103 -9.57 19.03 -14.59
C LEU A 103 -9.64 19.53 -16.04
N LEU A 104 -9.35 20.81 -16.27
CA LEU A 104 -9.32 21.43 -17.59
C LEU A 104 -8.09 21.03 -18.40
N PHE A 105 -6.94 20.78 -17.76
CA PHE A 105 -5.73 20.32 -18.46
C PHE A 105 -5.74 18.83 -18.80
N SER A 106 -6.51 18.01 -18.07
CA SER A 106 -6.69 16.57 -18.34
C SER A 106 -7.56 16.30 -19.58
N THR A 107 -8.49 17.21 -19.89
CA THR A 107 -9.44 17.07 -21.01
C THR A 107 -8.94 17.67 -22.33
N LEU A 108 -7.77 18.31 -22.34
CA LEU A 108 -7.22 19.02 -23.50
C LEU A 108 -5.96 18.38 -24.11
N ALA A 109 -5.50 17.22 -23.63
CA ALA A 109 -4.44 16.48 -24.30
C ALA A 109 -5.04 15.64 -25.46
N PRO A 110 -4.71 15.92 -26.73
CA PRO A 110 -5.15 15.08 -27.85
C PRO A 110 -4.25 13.84 -28.00
N GLU A 111 -4.83 12.74 -28.48
CA GLU A 111 -4.10 11.65 -29.13
C GLU A 111 -3.37 12.13 -30.40
#